data_AF-A0A965QTH7-F1
#
_entry.id   AF-A0A965QTH7-F1
#
_cell.length_a   1.000
_cell.length_b   1.000
_cell.length_c   1.000
_cell.angle_alpha   90.00
_cell.angle_beta   90.00
_cell.angle_gamma   90.00
#
_symmetry.space_group_name_H-M   'P 1'
#
loop_
_entity.id
_entity.type
_entity.pdbx_description
1 polymer ?
#
loop_
_entity_poly.entity_id
_entity_poly.type
_entity_poly.pdbx_seq_one_letter_code
_entity_poly.pdbx_strand_id
1 'polypeptide(L)'
;MPSLGLDLGAVPQSAAAAPYRVLARKYRPANFDDLIGQEAMVRTLGNAFALGRIHQAYILTGVRGVGKTTTARILARAFNYELPARGDQPAVTKPTIHMPEMGVHCQAI
;
A
#
# COMPACT_ATOMS: atom_id res chain seq x y z
N MET A 1 -26.56 -9.46 -61.45
CA MET A 1 -26.00 -10.22 -60.32
C MET A 1 -24.87 -9.41 -59.69
N PRO A 2 -25.13 -8.64 -58.62
CA PRO A 2 -24.11 -7.85 -57.93
C PRO A 2 -23.29 -8.76 -56.99
N SER A 3 -21.97 -8.72 -57.11
CA SER A 3 -21.03 -9.43 -56.23
C SER A 3 -21.01 -8.76 -54.86
N LEU A 4 -21.38 -9.55 -53.83
CA LEU A 4 -21.34 -9.22 -52.41
C LEU A 4 -20.05 -8.48 -52.03
N GLY A 5 -20.21 -7.26 -51.52
CA GLY A 5 -19.18 -6.56 -50.75
C GLY A 5 -18.95 -7.30 -49.43
N LEU A 6 -17.73 -7.78 -49.25
CA LEU A 6 -17.25 -8.30 -47.97
C LEU A 6 -17.00 -7.10 -47.04
N ASP A 7 -18.03 -6.72 -46.29
CA ASP A 7 -17.92 -5.79 -45.18
C ASP A 7 -17.08 -6.47 -44.09
N LEU A 8 -15.82 -6.05 -43.98
CA LEU A 8 -14.87 -6.49 -42.96
C LEU A 8 -15.34 -5.95 -41.61
N GLY A 9 -16.31 -6.65 -41.02
CA GLY A 9 -16.79 -6.42 -39.67
C GLY A 9 -15.62 -6.35 -38.69
N ALA A 10 -15.59 -5.27 -37.92
CA ALA A 10 -14.57 -4.97 -36.94
C ALA A 10 -14.25 -6.19 -36.06
N VAL A 11 -12.96 -6.55 -36.01
CA VAL A 11 -12.45 -7.56 -35.09
C VAL A 11 -12.83 -7.14 -33.67
N PRO A 12 -13.52 -7.99 -32.87
CA PRO A 12 -13.76 -7.65 -31.48
C PRO A 12 -12.40 -7.57 -30.78
N GLN A 13 -12.06 -6.35 -30.36
CA GLN A 13 -10.84 -6.06 -29.63
C GLN A 13 -10.84 -6.91 -28.35
N SER A 14 -9.98 -7.93 -28.33
CA SER A 14 -9.84 -8.87 -27.22
C SER A 14 -9.66 -8.07 -25.93
N ALA A 15 -10.64 -8.20 -25.03
CA ALA A 15 -10.60 -7.60 -23.71
C ALA A 15 -9.31 -8.02 -23.02
N ALA A 16 -8.47 -7.04 -22.69
CA ALA A 16 -7.18 -7.24 -22.04
C ALA A 16 -7.34 -8.18 -20.84
N ALA A 17 -6.87 -9.43 -20.98
CA ALA A 17 -6.82 -10.37 -19.89
C ALA A 17 -5.97 -9.74 -18.78
N ALA A 18 -6.60 -9.43 -17.65
CA ALA A 18 -5.91 -8.84 -16.50
C ALA A 18 -4.68 -9.72 -16.19
N PRO A 19 -3.46 -9.15 -16.16
CA PRO A 19 -2.24 -9.93 -16.05
C PRO A 19 -2.27 -10.76 -14.76
N TYR A 20 -1.86 -12.02 -14.86
CA TYR A 20 -1.80 -12.97 -13.74
C TYR A 20 -1.10 -12.33 -12.54
N ARG A 21 -1.89 -11.93 -11.54
CA ARG A 21 -1.41 -11.24 -10.34
C ARG A 21 -1.26 -12.25 -9.22
N VAL A 22 -0.01 -12.58 -8.90
CA VAL A 22 0.36 -13.47 -7.79
C VAL A 22 -0.40 -13.05 -6.52
N LEU A 23 -1.07 -14.00 -5.83
CA LEU A 23 -1.90 -13.73 -4.65
C LEU A 23 -1.13 -13.02 -3.52
N ALA A 24 0.16 -13.33 -3.36
CA ALA A 24 1.05 -12.63 -2.42
C ALA A 24 1.21 -11.13 -2.71
N ARG A 25 0.92 -10.67 -3.94
CA ARG A 25 0.85 -9.25 -4.31
C ARG A 25 -0.57 -8.67 -4.18
N LYS A 26 -1.61 -9.51 -4.12
CA LYS A 26 -3.02 -9.09 -3.97
C LYS A 26 -3.37 -8.84 -2.49
N TYR A 27 -2.85 -9.66 -1.57
CA TYR A 27 -3.14 -9.58 -0.13
C TYR A 27 -2.03 -8.93 0.70
N ARG A 28 -1.14 -8.15 0.09
CA ARG A 28 -0.04 -7.53 0.83
C ARG A 28 -0.65 -6.49 1.79
N PRO A 29 -0.56 -6.70 3.12
CA PRO A 29 -1.21 -5.82 4.08
C PRO A 29 -0.64 -4.42 3.93
N ALA A 30 -1.55 -3.44 3.94
CA ALA A 30 -1.23 -2.06 3.67
C ALA A 30 -0.99 -1.28 4.97
N ASN A 31 -1.60 -1.73 6.07
CA ASN A 31 -1.74 -0.97 7.30
C ASN A 31 -1.18 -1.76 8.49
N PHE A 32 -0.86 -1.05 9.57
CA PHE A 32 -0.40 -1.67 10.82
C PHE A 32 -1.49 -2.51 11.49
N ASP A 33 -2.76 -2.19 11.25
CA ASP A 33 -3.90 -2.93 11.81
C ASP A 33 -4.04 -4.34 11.21
N ASP A 34 -3.47 -4.59 10.03
CA ASP A 34 -3.45 -5.90 9.39
C ASP A 34 -2.29 -6.79 9.91
N LEU A 35 -1.41 -6.27 10.78
CA LEU A 35 -0.33 -7.06 11.39
C LEU A 35 -0.82 -7.80 12.63
N ILE A 36 -1.09 -9.09 12.45
CA ILE A 36 -1.46 -9.98 13.55
C ILE A 36 -0.23 -10.31 14.41
N GLY A 37 -0.32 -10.10 15.72
CA GLY A 37 0.70 -10.52 16.70
C GLY A 37 1.89 -9.57 16.88
N GLN A 38 1.82 -8.33 16.40
CA GLN A 38 2.89 -7.31 16.52
C GLN A 38 2.46 -6.06 17.30
N GLU A 39 1.45 -6.17 18.15
CA GLU A 39 0.81 -5.06 18.88
C GLU A 39 1.80 -4.24 19.75
N ALA A 40 2.74 -4.91 20.42
CA ALA A 40 3.74 -4.24 21.25
C ALA A 40 4.67 -3.31 20.44
N MET A 41 5.00 -3.72 19.20
CA MET A 41 5.81 -2.91 18.29
C MET A 41 4.99 -1.74 17.74
N VAL A 42 3.74 -1.97 17.33
CA VAL A 42 2.83 -0.91 16.84
C VAL A 42 2.61 0.15 17.91
N ARG A 43 2.39 -0.26 19.17
CA ARG A 43 2.24 0.65 20.30
C ARG A 43 3.50 1.48 20.55
N THR A 44 4.68 0.84 20.51
CA THR A 44 5.97 1.55 20.69
C THR A 44 6.19 2.58 19.58
N LEU A 45 5.90 2.23 18.33
CA LEU A 45 6.00 3.13 17.18
C LEU A 45 4.99 4.28 17.27
N GLY A 46 3.73 4.00 17.63
CA GLY A 46 2.71 5.02 17.83
C GLY A 46 3.10 6.04 18.91
N ASN A 47 3.63 5.56 20.03
CA ASN A 47 4.15 6.42 21.09
C ASN A 47 5.35 7.24 20.61
N ALA A 48 6.28 6.62 19.86
CA ALA A 48 7.45 7.31 19.32
C ALA A 48 7.05 8.44 18.36
N PHE A 49 6.04 8.22 17.50
CA PHE A 49 5.51 9.26 16.61
C PHE A 49 4.79 10.37 17.38
N ALA A 50 3.95 10.03 18.37
CA ALA A 50 3.26 11.02 19.20
C ALA A 50 4.24 11.92 19.97
N LEU A 51 5.38 11.35 20.38
CA LEU A 51 6.45 12.06 21.10
C LEU A 51 7.48 12.71 20.18
N GLY A 52 7.38 12.55 18.85
CA GLY A 52 8.38 13.04 17.89
C GLY A 52 9.77 12.39 18.04
N ARG A 53 9.88 11.24 18.71
CA ARG A 53 11.15 10.54 18.99
C ARG A 53 11.39 9.41 17.99
N ILE A 54 11.79 9.79 16.78
CA ILE A 54 12.07 8.86 15.68
C ILE A 54 13.51 8.35 15.80
N HIS A 55 13.68 7.03 15.81
CA HIS A 55 15.01 6.41 15.82
C HIS A 55 15.58 6.37 14.40
N GLN A 56 16.90 6.51 14.27
CA GLN A 56 17.56 6.54 12.96
C GLN A 56 17.53 5.19 12.24
N ALA A 57 17.43 4.08 12.99
CA ALA A 57 17.48 2.74 12.45
C ALA A 57 16.52 1.78 13.19
N TYR A 58 15.91 0.87 12.43
CA TYR A 58 15.03 -0.18 12.93
C TYR A 58 15.55 -1.55 12.45
N ILE A 59 15.80 -2.45 13.40
CA ILE A 59 16.25 -3.82 13.10
C ILE A 59 15.07 -4.76 13.34
N LEU A 60 14.66 -5.47 12.28
CA LEU A 60 13.57 -6.44 12.32
C LEU A 60 14.17 -7.85 12.27
N THR A 61 13.99 -8.64 13.33
CA THR A 61 14.56 -10.00 13.48
C THR A 61 13.48 -11.06 13.63
N GLY A 62 13.83 -12.34 13.48
CA GLY A 62 12.91 -13.47 13.65
C GLY A 62 12.92 -14.50 12.51
N VAL A 63 12.12 -15.56 12.64
CA VAL A 63 12.05 -16.69 11.68
C VAL A 63 11.44 -16.29 10.32
N ARG A 64 11.59 -17.13 9.30
CA ARG A 64 11.02 -16.86 7.96
C ARG A 64 9.49 -16.82 8.03
N GLY A 65 8.86 -15.94 7.23
CA GLY A 65 7.40 -15.86 7.13
C GLY A 65 6.70 -14.97 8.18
N VAL A 66 7.39 -14.49 9.21
CA VAL A 66 6.79 -13.63 10.27
C VAL A 66 6.46 -12.19 9.83
N GLY A 67 6.70 -11.85 8.56
CA GLY A 67 6.35 -10.54 8.02
C GLY A 67 7.38 -9.42 8.18
N LYS A 68 8.64 -9.68 8.58
CA LYS A 68 9.69 -8.63 8.75
C LYS A 68 9.78 -7.63 7.59
N THR A 69 9.87 -8.13 6.36
CA THR A 69 9.97 -7.27 5.16
C THR A 69 8.66 -6.56 4.85
N THR A 70 7.53 -7.15 5.24
CA THR A 70 6.20 -6.54 5.16
C THR A 70 6.06 -5.40 6.17
N THR A 71 6.48 -5.61 7.42
CA THR A 71 6.52 -4.60 8.48
C THR A 71 7.43 -3.44 8.10
N ALA A 72 8.63 -3.72 7.58
CA ALA A 72 9.58 -2.68 7.14
C ALA A 72 8.96 -1.76 6.09
N ARG A 73 8.18 -2.31 5.17
CA ARG A 73 7.48 -1.57 4.13
C ARG A 73 6.37 -0.69 4.71
N ILE A 74 5.54 -1.23 5.60
CA ILE A 74 4.46 -0.47 6.24
C ILE A 74 5.04 0.67 7.08
N LEU A 75 6.16 0.42 7.76
CA LEU A 75 6.93 1.45 8.47
C LEU A 75 7.44 2.54 7.52
N ALA A 76 8.03 2.17 6.37
CA ALA A 76 8.47 3.14 5.37
C ALA A 76 7.30 3.97 4.79
N ARG A 77 6.12 3.37 4.65
CA ARG A 77 4.91 4.08 4.25
C ARG A 77 4.42 5.05 5.32
N ALA A 78 4.44 4.64 6.59
CA ALA A 78 4.08 5.51 7.71
C ALA A 78 5.01 6.71 7.87
N PHE A 79 6.30 6.55 7.56
CA PHE A 79 7.26 7.66 7.54
C PHE A 79 7.01 8.63 6.39
N ASN A 80 6.71 8.12 5.19
CA ASN A 80 6.43 8.94 4.01
C ASN A 80 4.93 9.20 3.83
N TYR A 81 4.14 9.10 4.90
CA TYR A 81 2.70 9.28 4.80
C TYR A 81 2.38 10.75 4.64
N GLU A 82 1.89 11.11 3.47
CA GLU A 82 1.41 12.43 3.15
C GLU A 82 -0.01 12.36 2.60
N LEU A 83 -0.92 13.06 3.26
CA LEU A 83 -2.29 13.27 2.81
C LEU A 83 -2.52 14.77 2.61
N PRO A 84 -2.79 15.24 1.39
CA PRO A 84 -3.10 16.64 1.15
C PRO A 84 -4.42 17.00 1.83
N ALA A 85 -4.54 18.23 2.31
CA ALA A 85 -5.79 18.72 2.87
C ALA A 85 -6.91 18.61 1.82
N ARG A 86 -8.00 17.94 2.17
CA ARG A 86 -9.17 17.78 1.29
C ARG A 86 -10.44 18.10 2.06
N GLY A 87 -11.11 19.17 1.67
CA GLY A 87 -12.29 19.67 2.37
C GLY A 87 -11.96 20.10 3.80
N ASP A 88 -12.68 19.53 4.78
CA ASP A 88 -12.55 19.84 6.21
C ASP A 88 -11.45 19.03 6.93
N GLN A 89 -10.72 18.15 6.21
CA GLN A 89 -9.66 17.34 6.80
C GLN A 89 -8.29 18.05 6.68
N PRO A 90 -7.55 18.18 7.79
CA PRO A 90 -6.22 18.80 7.78
C PRO A 90 -5.22 17.95 6.99
N ALA A 91 -4.24 18.61 6.36
CA ALA A 91 -3.14 17.91 5.71
C ALA A 91 -2.33 17.11 6.75
N VAL A 92 -2.10 15.84 6.48
CA VAL A 92 -1.27 14.98 7.32
C VAL A 92 0.08 14.83 6.63
N THR A 93 1.08 15.60 7.08
CA THR A 93 2.48 15.51 6.60
C THR A 93 3.41 14.97 7.69
N LYS A 94 2.85 14.41 8.77
CA LYS A 94 3.61 13.89 9.90
C LYS A 94 3.65 12.36 9.87
N PRO A 95 4.75 11.73 10.31
CA PRO A 95 4.82 10.28 10.47
C PRO A 95 3.70 9.79 11.38
N THR A 96 2.87 8.87 10.87
CA THR A 96 1.70 8.36 11.60
C THR A 96 1.54 6.86 11.38
N ILE A 97 1.12 6.15 12.43
CA ILE A 97 0.69 4.75 12.32
C ILE A 97 -0.72 4.61 11.71
N HIS A 98 -1.53 5.67 11.80
CA HIS A 98 -2.90 5.68 11.32
C HIS A 98 -2.94 6.21 9.89
N MET A 99 -3.11 5.30 8.93
CA MET A 99 -3.15 5.57 7.49
C MET A 99 -4.49 5.06 6.92
N PRO A 100 -5.62 5.75 7.21
CA PRO A 100 -6.95 5.28 6.82
C PRO A 100 -7.19 5.33 5.31
N GLU A 101 -6.49 6.22 4.61
CA GLU A 101 -6.58 6.39 3.16
C GLU A 101 -5.20 6.24 2.50
N MET A 102 -5.18 6.04 1.19
CA MET A 102 -3.93 5.96 0.44
C MET A 102 -3.33 7.36 0.25
N GLY A 103 -2.24 7.66 0.98
CA GLY A 103 -1.49 8.89 0.81
C GLY A 103 -0.77 8.99 -0.54
N VAL A 104 -0.30 10.19 -0.88
CA VAL A 104 0.32 10.54 -2.19
C VAL A 104 1.49 9.62 -2.53
N HIS A 105 2.30 9.26 -1.54
CA HIS A 105 3.47 8.41 -1.70
C HIS A 105 3.22 6.92 -1.42
N CYS A 106 1.99 6.54 -1.05
CA CYS A 106 1.70 5.16 -0.65
C CYS A 106 1.68 4.16 -1.80
N GLN A 107 1.51 4.60 -3.05
CA GLN A 107 1.44 3.69 -4.21
C GLN A 107 2.80 3.17 -4.68
N ALA A 108 3.89 3.85 -4.33
CA ALA A 108 5.24 3.55 -4.83
C ALA A 108 6.09 2.63 -3.92
N ILE A 109 5.58 2.23 -2.74
CA ILE A 109 6.35 1.56 -1.66
C ILE A 109 5.84 0.12 -1.42
#